data_AF-J3KEY0-F1
#
_entry.id   AF-J3KEY0-F1
#
_cell.length_a   1.000
_cell.length_b   1.000
_cell.length_c   1.000
_cell.angle_alpha   90.00
_cell.angle_beta   90.00
_cell.angle_gamma   90.00
#
_symmetry.space_group_name_H-M   'P 1'
#
loop_
_entity.id
_entity.type
_entity.pdbx_description
1 polymer ?
#
loop_
_entity_poly.entity_id
_entity_poly.type
_entity_poly.pdbx_seq_one_letter_code
_entity_poly.pdbx_strand_id
1 'polypeptide(L)'
;MSYNRFIQSFKKIPKDLFRLNTSTTVRLRAQPGPLRPQRSFDLLTIAGKAQPKALNPDTYEWPNGASMRPNSVTQQNLVQSFKGSTVYVYSVPAGTEHSDDLILVHEFGDHYSLQASREMTVEELNAKITDFLNSKGECLTKEERQQRYPQATE
;
A
#
# COMPACT_ATOMS: atom_id res chain seq x y z
N MET A 1 14.16 -9.99 -15.62
CA MET A 1 14.02 -8.60 -16.09
C MET A 1 13.11 -7.87 -15.12
N SER A 2 13.62 -6.86 -14.42
CA SER A 2 12.80 -6.00 -13.57
C SER A 2 12.00 -5.10 -14.50
N TYR A 3 10.72 -5.42 -14.71
CA TYR A 3 9.82 -4.49 -15.40
C TYR A 3 9.56 -3.37 -14.40
N ASN A 4 10.21 -2.23 -14.62
CA ASN A 4 9.87 -0.98 -13.96
C ASN A 4 8.37 -0.73 -14.15
N ARG A 5 7.64 -0.68 -13.04
CA ARG A 5 6.19 -0.43 -13.01
C ARG A 5 5.90 0.93 -12.40
N PHE A 6 6.76 1.92 -12.53
CA PHE A 6 6.44 3.26 -12.04
C PHE A 6 5.53 3.96 -13.06
N ILE A 7 4.37 4.47 -12.63
CA ILE A 7 3.56 5.41 -13.43
C ILE A 7 3.76 6.82 -12.90
N GLN A 8 3.43 7.06 -11.63
CA GLN A 8 3.46 8.39 -11.03
C GLN A 8 3.54 8.29 -9.50
N SER A 9 4.11 9.30 -8.86
CA SER A 9 4.05 9.48 -7.41
C SER A 9 3.21 10.69 -7.00
N PHE A 10 2.64 10.62 -5.80
CA PHE A 10 1.72 11.61 -5.29
C PHE A 10 2.06 11.99 -3.84
N LYS A 11 1.80 13.25 -3.49
CA LYS A 11 1.83 13.77 -2.11
C LYS A 11 0.45 13.81 -1.45
N LYS A 12 -0.60 13.77 -2.27
CA LYS A 12 -2.00 13.65 -1.85
C LYS A 12 -2.60 12.42 -2.49
N ILE A 13 -3.50 11.76 -1.79
CA ILE A 13 -4.24 10.63 -2.32
C ILE A 13 -5.07 11.09 -3.53
N PRO A 14 -4.84 10.58 -4.75
CA PRO A 14 -5.46 11.15 -5.97
C PRO A 14 -6.92 10.74 -6.15
N LYS A 15 -7.38 9.71 -5.44
CA LYS A 15 -8.71 9.10 -5.52
C LYS A 15 -8.94 8.27 -4.26
N ASP A 16 -10.18 7.90 -3.97
CA ASP A 16 -10.45 7.03 -2.81
C ASP A 16 -9.68 5.71 -2.97
N LEU A 17 -8.83 5.41 -1.98
CA LEU A 17 -8.01 4.21 -1.97
C LEU A 17 -8.33 3.33 -0.76
N PHE A 18 -8.27 2.03 -0.99
CA PHE A 18 -8.60 1.01 -0.01
C PHE A 18 -7.41 0.12 0.28
N ARG A 19 -7.22 -0.21 1.56
CA ARG A 19 -6.20 -1.14 2.02
C ARG A 19 -6.80 -2.22 2.91
N LEU A 20 -6.42 -3.46 2.62
CA LEU A 20 -6.78 -4.63 3.40
C LEU A 20 -5.70 -4.94 4.44
N ASN A 21 -6.11 -5.10 5.69
CA ASN A 21 -5.25 -5.61 6.76
C ASN A 21 -5.95 -6.75 7.52
N THR A 22 -5.16 -7.62 8.16
CA THR A 22 -5.63 -8.59 9.17
C THR A 22 -5.50 -8.07 10.61
N SER A 23 -4.99 -6.85 10.79
CA SER A 23 -4.78 -6.15 12.05
C SER A 23 -4.86 -4.64 11.84
N THR A 24 -5.17 -3.87 12.88
CA THR A 24 -5.09 -2.40 12.84
C THR A 24 -3.64 -1.89 12.76
N THR A 25 -2.65 -2.76 12.99
CA THR A 25 -1.23 -2.45 12.78
C THR A 25 -0.74 -3.03 11.47
N VAL A 26 -0.09 -2.22 10.65
CA VAL A 26 0.55 -2.68 9.41
C VAL A 26 1.81 -3.47 9.71
N ARG A 27 1.95 -4.62 9.03
CA ARG A 27 3.15 -5.46 9.07
C ARG A 27 3.54 -5.84 7.66
N LEU A 28 4.41 -5.04 7.05
CA LEU A 28 4.95 -5.33 5.73
C LEU A 28 5.87 -6.56 5.77
N ARG A 29 5.72 -7.44 4.79
CA ARG A 29 6.56 -8.63 4.57
C ARG A 29 7.85 -8.22 3.88
N ALA A 30 8.73 -7.56 4.63
CA ALA A 30 10.06 -7.17 4.16
C ALA A 30 10.95 -8.40 3.96
N GLN A 31 11.80 -8.37 2.93
CA GLN A 31 12.75 -9.44 2.63
C GLN A 31 14.12 -8.83 2.28
N PRO A 32 15.25 -9.44 2.68
CA PRO A 32 16.57 -8.98 2.27
C PRO A 32 16.71 -9.00 0.74
N GLY A 33 17.13 -7.87 0.15
CA GLY A 33 17.46 -7.77 -1.28
C GLY A 33 18.91 -8.19 -1.57
N PRO A 34 19.36 -8.11 -2.84
CA PRO A 34 18.59 -7.68 -4.01
C PRO A 34 17.76 -8.82 -4.66
N LEU A 35 18.01 -10.07 -4.26
CA LEU A 35 17.30 -11.21 -4.85
C LEU A 35 15.84 -11.23 -4.41
N ARG A 36 14.93 -11.31 -5.38
CA ARG A 36 13.50 -11.43 -5.10
C ARG A 36 13.19 -12.84 -4.60
N PRO A 37 12.43 -12.97 -3.49
CA PRO A 37 12.00 -14.28 -3.01
C PRO A 37 10.94 -14.90 -3.95
N GLN A 38 10.79 -16.22 -3.89
CA GLN A 38 9.72 -16.94 -4.60
C GLN A 38 8.34 -16.84 -3.92
N ARG A 39 8.30 -16.33 -2.68
CA ARG A 39 7.07 -16.10 -1.91
C ARG A 39 6.60 -14.66 -2.04
N SER A 40 5.33 -14.40 -1.74
CA SER A 40 4.81 -13.03 -1.67
C SER A 40 5.54 -12.20 -0.60
N PHE A 41 5.84 -10.96 -0.96
CA PHE A 41 6.54 -9.98 -0.13
C PHE A 41 6.07 -8.57 -0.50
N ASP A 42 6.34 -7.59 0.35
CA ASP A 42 5.87 -6.21 0.15
C ASP A 42 7.00 -5.22 -0.19
N LEU A 43 8.23 -5.51 0.24
CA LEU A 43 9.42 -4.72 -0.11
C LEU A 43 10.70 -5.52 0.04
N LEU A 44 11.75 -5.09 -0.68
CA LEU A 44 13.11 -5.52 -0.44
C LEU A 44 13.85 -4.51 0.44
N THR A 45 14.67 -5.00 1.37
CA THR A 45 15.51 -4.16 2.22
C THR A 45 16.97 -4.21 1.82
N ILE A 46 17.68 -3.09 1.96
CA ILE A 46 19.15 -3.02 1.88
C ILE A 46 19.66 -2.69 3.28
N ALA A 47 20.60 -3.48 3.80
CA ALA A 47 21.09 -3.36 5.18
C ALA A 47 19.96 -3.30 6.23
N GLY A 48 18.88 -4.06 6.02
CA GLY A 48 17.71 -4.10 6.92
C GLY A 48 16.75 -2.91 6.80
N LYS A 49 16.98 -1.98 5.87
CA LYS A 49 16.19 -0.76 5.73
C LYS A 49 15.37 -0.72 4.45
N ALA A 50 14.20 -0.10 4.55
CA ALA A 50 13.36 0.25 3.41
C ALA A 50 14.03 1.39 2.63
N GLN A 51 14.00 1.28 1.30
CA GLN A 51 14.66 2.22 0.40
C GLN A 51 13.63 3.10 -0.32
N PRO A 52 13.89 4.40 -0.52
CA PRO A 52 12.95 5.32 -1.16
C PRO A 52 13.03 5.22 -2.68
N LYS A 53 12.79 4.02 -3.23
CA LYS A 53 13.00 3.71 -4.65
C LYS A 53 12.20 4.62 -5.59
N ALA A 54 11.05 5.10 -5.13
CA ALA A 54 10.16 5.97 -5.90
C ALA A 54 10.72 7.38 -6.17
N LEU A 55 11.80 7.79 -5.49
CA LEU A 55 12.48 9.06 -5.76
C LEU A 55 13.28 9.04 -7.06
N ASN A 56 13.64 7.87 -7.57
CA ASN A 56 14.31 7.72 -8.87
C ASN A 56 13.50 6.76 -9.77
N PRO A 57 12.57 7.31 -10.56
CA PRO A 57 11.73 6.52 -11.47
C PRO A 57 12.52 5.61 -12.40
N ASP A 58 13.68 6.03 -12.91
CA ASP A 58 14.47 5.23 -13.87
C ASP A 58 14.98 3.92 -13.28
N THR A 59 15.22 3.91 -11.97
CA THR A 59 15.72 2.74 -11.22
C THR A 59 14.66 2.07 -10.35
N TYR A 60 13.39 2.48 -10.52
CA TYR A 60 12.31 2.02 -9.65
C TYR A 60 12.06 0.52 -9.78
N GLU A 61 11.87 -0.13 -8.63
CA GLU A 61 11.50 -1.54 -8.55
C GLU A 61 10.38 -1.79 -7.54
N TRP A 62 9.29 -2.38 -8.00
CA TRP A 62 8.16 -2.82 -7.19
C TRP A 62 8.34 -4.29 -6.73
N PRO A 63 7.64 -4.79 -5.69
CA PRO A 63 6.89 -4.02 -4.71
C PRO A 63 7.87 -3.34 -3.73
N ASN A 64 7.47 -2.18 -3.22
CA ASN A 64 8.29 -1.41 -2.28
C ASN A 64 7.44 -0.72 -1.19
N GLY A 65 6.30 -1.32 -0.80
CA GLY A 65 5.44 -0.73 0.22
C GLY A 65 4.06 -1.36 0.38
N ALA A 66 3.19 -0.62 1.04
CA ALA A 66 1.85 -1.03 1.40
C ALA A 66 0.89 -0.90 0.21
N SER A 67 0.45 -2.05 -0.34
CA SER A 67 -0.59 -2.09 -1.37
C SER A 67 -1.87 -1.34 -0.96
N MET A 68 -2.37 -0.53 -1.89
CA MET A 68 -3.65 0.16 -1.86
C MET A 68 -4.27 0.10 -3.26
N ARG A 69 -5.60 0.09 -3.35
CA ARG A 69 -6.30 0.05 -4.65
C ARG A 69 -7.57 0.90 -4.58
N PRO A 70 -8.01 1.54 -5.67
CA PRO A 70 -9.31 2.19 -5.71
C PRO A 70 -10.44 1.16 -5.62
N ASN A 71 -11.69 1.61 -5.65
CA ASN A 71 -12.86 0.73 -5.71
C ASN A 71 -13.00 0.05 -7.09
N SER A 72 -11.98 -0.73 -7.49
CA SER A 72 -11.91 -1.47 -8.75
C SER A 72 -12.52 -2.86 -8.61
N VAL A 73 -12.78 -3.52 -9.74
CA VAL A 73 -13.16 -4.96 -9.76
C VAL A 73 -12.13 -5.82 -9.02
N THR A 74 -10.83 -5.51 -9.16
CA THR A 74 -9.77 -6.27 -8.49
C THR A 74 -9.81 -6.06 -6.98
N GLN A 75 -10.01 -4.83 -6.53
CA GLN A 75 -10.14 -4.54 -5.11
C GLN A 75 -11.39 -5.21 -4.52
N GLN A 76 -12.53 -5.19 -5.23
CA GLN A 76 -13.76 -5.87 -4.81
C GLN A 76 -13.52 -7.38 -4.61
N ASN A 77 -12.88 -8.02 -5.59
CA ASN A 77 -12.52 -9.43 -5.50
C ASN A 77 -11.53 -9.72 -4.36
N LEU A 78 -10.59 -8.81 -4.10
CA LEU A 78 -9.68 -8.92 -2.96
C LEU A 78 -10.45 -8.90 -1.64
N VAL A 79 -11.36 -7.95 -1.42
CA VAL A 79 -12.16 -7.90 -0.19
C VAL A 79 -12.95 -9.21 0.01
N GLN A 80 -13.56 -9.74 -1.05
CA GLN A 80 -14.31 -11.00 -0.97
C GLN A 80 -13.40 -12.19 -0.62
N SER A 81 -12.26 -12.32 -1.31
CA SER A 81 -11.36 -13.48 -1.18
C SER A 81 -10.37 -13.40 -0.02
N PHE A 82 -10.17 -12.23 0.59
CA PHE A 82 -9.16 -12.03 1.63
C PHE A 82 -9.41 -12.94 2.84
N LYS A 83 -8.42 -13.75 3.22
CA LYS A 83 -8.54 -14.70 4.33
C LYS A 83 -7.99 -14.09 5.62
N GLY A 84 -8.66 -14.35 6.74
CA GLY A 84 -8.28 -13.92 8.07
C GLY A 84 -9.46 -14.04 9.02
N SER A 85 -9.22 -14.28 10.31
CA SER A 85 -10.28 -14.30 11.33
C SER A 85 -10.94 -12.92 11.50
N THR A 86 -10.18 -11.86 11.23
CA THR A 86 -10.63 -10.48 11.23
C THR A 86 -9.98 -9.77 10.05
N VAL A 87 -10.77 -9.05 9.27
CA VAL A 87 -10.29 -8.28 8.11
C VAL A 87 -10.77 -6.85 8.26
N TYR A 88 -9.81 -5.93 8.20
CA TYR A 88 -10.04 -4.50 8.23
C TYR A 88 -9.84 -3.96 6.81
N VAL A 89 -10.79 -3.15 6.35
CA VAL A 89 -10.71 -2.43 5.08
C VAL A 89 -10.61 -0.94 5.40
N TYR A 90 -9.40 -0.39 5.33
CA TYR A 90 -9.20 1.04 5.46
C TYR A 90 -9.59 1.72 4.16
N SER A 91 -10.50 2.69 4.22
CA SER A 91 -10.80 3.63 3.14
C SER A 91 -10.11 4.95 3.41
N VAL A 92 -9.36 5.47 2.44
CA VAL A 92 -8.67 6.76 2.54
C VAL A 92 -9.20 7.68 1.44
N PRO A 93 -9.86 8.79 1.79
CA PRO A 93 -10.48 9.68 0.80
C PRO A 93 -9.47 10.36 -0.13
N ALA A 94 -9.91 10.67 -1.35
CA ALA A 94 -9.20 11.56 -2.26
C ALA A 94 -8.88 12.91 -1.61
N GLY A 95 -7.73 13.49 -1.97
CA GLY A 95 -7.24 14.76 -1.42
C GLY A 95 -6.53 14.64 -0.06
N THR A 96 -6.58 13.48 0.59
CA THR A 96 -5.89 13.24 1.86
C THR A 96 -4.37 13.41 1.72
N GLU A 97 -3.76 14.21 2.60
CA GLU A 97 -2.32 14.38 2.67
C GLU A 97 -1.68 13.31 3.56
N HIS A 98 -0.53 12.77 3.14
CA HIS A 98 0.33 11.93 3.97
C HIS A 98 1.59 12.69 4.38
N SER A 99 2.28 12.22 5.41
CA SER A 99 3.53 12.85 5.88
C SER A 99 4.61 12.84 4.80
N ASP A 100 5.57 13.76 4.92
CA ASP A 100 6.71 13.83 4.00
C ASP A 100 7.62 12.60 4.02
N ASP A 101 7.55 11.79 5.08
CA ASP A 101 8.23 10.50 5.22
C ASP A 101 7.62 9.37 4.36
N LEU A 102 6.45 9.61 3.76
CA LEU A 102 5.74 8.68 2.91
C LEU A 102 5.59 9.22 1.49
N ILE A 103 5.44 8.31 0.54
CA ILE A 103 5.14 8.60 -0.86
C ILE A 103 4.14 7.58 -1.38
N LEU A 104 3.04 8.04 -1.95
CA LEU A 104 2.12 7.16 -2.66
C LEU A 104 2.61 7.00 -4.10
N VAL A 105 2.73 5.76 -4.56
CA VAL A 105 3.15 5.44 -5.94
C VAL A 105 2.03 4.70 -6.65
N HIS A 106 1.62 5.21 -7.80
CA HIS A 106 0.84 4.44 -8.77
C HIS A 106 1.79 3.59 -9.59
N GLU A 107 1.63 2.27 -9.48
CA GLU A 107 2.52 1.34 -10.13
C GLU A 107 1.98 0.86 -11.48
N PHE A 108 1.00 -0.05 -11.49
CA PHE A 108 0.42 -0.59 -12.72
C PHE A 108 -1.05 -0.90 -12.54
N GLY A 109 -1.84 -0.79 -13.62
CA GLY A 109 -3.28 -1.00 -13.55
C GLY A 109 -3.91 -0.11 -12.48
N ASP A 110 -4.59 -0.73 -11.53
CA ASP A 110 -5.22 -0.08 -10.36
C ASP A 110 -4.35 -0.19 -9.08
N HIS A 111 -3.11 -0.67 -9.16
CA HIS A 111 -2.26 -0.88 -7.99
C HIS A 111 -1.52 0.40 -7.59
N TYR A 112 -1.82 0.86 -6.37
CA TYR A 112 -1.07 1.89 -5.67
C TYR A 112 -0.30 1.27 -4.50
N SER A 113 0.77 1.94 -4.07
CA SER A 113 1.56 1.50 -2.93
C SER A 113 2.03 2.70 -2.11
N LEU A 114 1.78 2.68 -0.81
CA LEU A 114 2.31 3.67 0.12
C LEU A 114 3.70 3.23 0.61
N GLN A 115 4.72 4.02 0.31
CA GLN A 115 6.13 3.65 0.44
C GLN A 115 6.90 4.65 1.28
N ALA A 116 8.12 4.28 1.64
CA ALA A 116 9.07 5.20 2.26
C ALA A 116 9.53 6.26 1.24
N SER A 117 9.54 7.54 1.63
CA SER A 117 10.12 8.63 0.83
C SER A 117 11.57 8.96 1.21
N ARG A 118 12.08 8.34 2.29
CA ARG A 118 13.48 8.36 2.70
C ARG A 118 13.87 6.98 3.22
N GLU A 119 15.16 6.75 3.40
CA GLU A 119 15.62 5.54 4.09
C GLU A 119 15.09 5.50 5.54
N MET A 120 14.56 4.34 5.95
CA MET A 120 14.06 4.07 7.31
C MET A 120 14.02 2.57 7.60
N THR A 121 13.89 2.18 8.86
CA THR A 121 13.65 0.78 9.20
C THR A 121 12.26 0.33 8.75
N VAL A 122 12.06 -0.99 8.66
CA VAL A 122 10.75 -1.55 8.31
C VAL A 122 9.74 -1.26 9.42
N GLU A 123 10.18 -1.24 10.68
CA GLU A 123 9.37 -0.90 11.85
C GLU A 123 8.90 0.55 11.79
N GLU A 124 9.79 1.49 11.45
CA GLU A 124 9.43 2.90 11.25
C GLU A 124 8.42 3.06 10.12
N LEU A 125 8.62 2.39 8.99
CA LEU A 125 7.69 2.44 7.87
C LEU A 125 6.31 1.86 8.25
N ASN A 126 6.29 0.71 8.94
CA ASN A 126 5.07 0.09 9.45
C ASN A 126 4.32 1.03 10.40
N ALA A 127 5.02 1.67 11.34
CA ALA A 127 4.43 2.62 12.27
C ALA A 127 3.82 3.82 11.54
N LYS A 128 4.57 4.45 10.62
CA LYS A 128 4.09 5.60 9.86
C LYS A 128 2.87 5.30 9.00
N ILE A 129 2.84 4.14 8.34
CA ILE A 129 1.68 3.71 7.56
C ILE A 129 0.50 3.41 8.49
N THR A 130 0.74 2.77 9.62
CA THR A 130 -0.29 2.50 10.63
C THR A 130 -0.92 3.80 11.14
N ASP A 131 -0.10 4.77 11.52
CA ASP A 131 -0.56 6.07 11.99
C ASP A 131 -1.33 6.83 10.91
N PHE A 132 -0.86 6.80 9.67
CA PHE A 132 -1.58 7.40 8.54
C PHE A 132 -2.97 6.78 8.37
N LEU A 133 -3.07 5.45 8.32
CA LEU A 133 -4.35 4.76 8.13
C LEU A 133 -5.30 4.97 9.30
N ASN A 134 -4.81 4.95 10.54
CA ASN A 134 -5.65 5.14 11.72
C ASN A 134 -6.09 6.59 11.92
N SER A 135 -5.29 7.58 11.49
CA SER A 135 -5.61 9.00 11.68
C SER A 135 -6.33 9.63 10.50
N LYS A 136 -6.15 9.11 9.28
CA LYS A 136 -6.70 9.69 8.05
C LYS A 136 -7.63 8.75 7.29
N GLY A 137 -7.61 7.46 7.59
CA GLY A 137 -8.51 6.49 7.00
C GLY A 137 -9.72 6.20 7.89
N GLU A 138 -10.77 5.71 7.26
CA GLU A 138 -11.90 5.07 7.94
C GLU A 138 -11.69 3.56 7.93
N CYS A 139 -11.73 2.94 9.12
CA CYS A 139 -11.55 1.50 9.27
C CYS A 139 -12.89 0.78 9.22
N LEU A 140 -13.15 0.03 8.15
CA LEU A 140 -14.40 -0.70 7.92
C LEU A 140 -14.20 -2.20 8.10
N THR A 141 -15.27 -2.89 8.49
CA THR A 141 -15.42 -4.34 8.29
C THR A 141 -15.66 -4.65 6.81
N LYS A 142 -15.60 -5.94 6.44
CA LYS A 142 -15.94 -6.35 5.06
C LYS A 142 -17.39 -6.03 4.73
N GLU A 143 -18.28 -6.26 5.69
CA GLU A 143 -19.72 -6.09 5.57
C GLU A 143 -20.06 -4.61 5.38
N GLU A 144 -19.55 -3.72 6.25
CA GLU A 144 -19.75 -2.27 6.12
C GLU A 144 -19.20 -1.76 4.78
N ARG A 145 -18.02 -2.23 4.39
CA ARG A 145 -17.42 -1.85 3.12
C ARG A 145 -18.26 -2.32 1.94
N GLN A 146 -18.80 -3.53 1.95
CA GLN A 146 -19.63 -4.06 0.88
C GLN A 146 -20.98 -3.35 0.80
N GLN A 147 -21.57 -2.97 1.94
CA GLN A 147 -22.80 -2.17 1.97
C GLN A 147 -22.58 -0.77 1.37
N ARG A 148 -21.45 -0.13 1.70
CA ARG A 148 -21.15 1.24 1.25
C ARG A 148 -20.62 1.32 -0.18
N TYR A 149 -19.86 0.33 -0.60
CA TYR A 149 -19.27 0.23 -1.95
C TYR A 149 -19.72 -1.07 -2.60
N PRO A 150 -21.01 -1.20 -2.98
CA PRO A 150 -21.57 -2.47 -3.47
C PRO A 150 -21.10 -2.87 -4.86
N GLN A 151 -20.62 -1.92 -5.66
CA GLN A 151 -20.15 -2.13 -7.03
C GLN A 151 -18.81 -1.42 -7.25
N ALA A 152 -18.01 -1.96 -8.17
CA ALA A 152 -16.80 -1.29 -8.63
C ALA A 152 -17.16 0.01 -9.39
N THR A 153 -16.33 1.04 -9.21
CA THR A 153 -16.48 2.33 -9.89
C THR A 153 -15.33 2.61 -10.87
N GLU A 154 -14.34 1.72 -10.94
CA GLU A 154 -13.20 1.75 -11.86
C GLU A 154 -12.91 0.37 -12.47
#